data_AF-A0A482X069-F1
#
_entry.id   AF-A0A482X069-F1
#
_cell.length_a   1.000
_cell.length_b   1.000
_cell.length_c   1.000
_cell.angle_alpha   90.00
_cell.angle_beta   90.00
_cell.angle_gamma   90.00
#
_symmetry.space_group_name_H-M   'P 1'
#
loop_
_entity.id
_entity.type
_entity.pdbx_description
1 polymer ?
#
loop_
_entity_poly.entity_id
_entity_poly.type
_entity_poly.pdbx_seq_one_letter_code
_entity_poly.pdbx_strand_id
1 'polypeptide(L)'
;MQSIIDPEECLQDSPKFRSMLEEQESQIELLEHKLEKVLKVCGLVVDSGKTYVGQQSLFANTLWDLSVCFRHQPDTMSRLNKLIQALQEMNKFHTMLLDQASRTILKNLTIFVKE
;
A
#
# COMPACT_ATOMS: atom_id res chain seq x y z
N MET A 1 26.37 -4.26 12.59
CA MET A 1 26.25 -5.45 11.72
C MET A 1 27.57 -6.18 11.79
N GLN A 2 27.57 -7.49 12.07
CA GLN A 2 28.76 -8.30 11.84
C GLN A 2 29.00 -8.36 10.32
N SER A 3 30.24 -8.16 9.90
CA SER A 3 30.60 -8.27 8.49
C SER A 3 30.50 -9.73 8.08
N ILE A 4 29.64 -10.02 7.09
CA ILE A 4 29.50 -11.36 6.51
C ILE A 4 30.76 -11.72 5.71
N ILE A 5 31.42 -10.70 5.15
CA ILE A 5 32.65 -10.83 4.36
C ILE A 5 33.84 -10.37 5.21
N ASP A 6 34.88 -11.21 5.29
CA ASP A 6 36.13 -10.87 5.96
C ASP A 6 37.02 -9.99 5.05
N PRO A 7 37.45 -8.79 5.50
CA PRO A 7 38.35 -7.94 4.73
C PRO A 7 39.68 -8.60 4.36
N GLU A 8 40.20 -9.51 5.18
CA GLU A 8 41.47 -10.20 4.89
C GLU A 8 41.32 -11.17 3.70
N GLU A 9 40.19 -11.88 3.62
CA GLU A 9 39.86 -12.77 2.50
C GLU A 9 39.61 -11.99 1.19
N CYS A 10 39.09 -10.75 1.32
CA CYS A 10 38.94 -9.82 0.19
C CYS A 10 40.29 -9.40 -0.39
N LEU A 11 41.28 -9.08 0.47
CA LEU A 11 42.64 -8.73 0.02
C LEU A 11 43.36 -9.88 -0.68
N GLN A 12 43.00 -11.13 -0.35
CA GLN A 12 43.63 -12.33 -0.91
C GLN A 12 42.94 -12.85 -2.18
N ASP A 13 41.78 -12.29 -2.57
CA ASP A 13 40.93 -12.79 -3.65
C ASP A 13 40.73 -14.32 -3.58
N SER A 14 40.48 -14.83 -2.37
CA SER A 14 40.45 -16.28 -2.15
C SER A 14 39.25 -16.91 -2.87
N PRO A 15 39.31 -18.20 -3.29
CA PRO A 15 38.16 -18.90 -3.86
C PRO A 15 36.93 -18.87 -2.94
N LYS A 16 37.15 -18.88 -1.63
CA LYS A 16 36.11 -18.76 -0.60
C LYS A 16 35.47 -17.38 -0.62
N PHE A 17 36.26 -16.31 -0.68
CA PHE A 17 35.77 -14.94 -0.85
C PHE A 17 34.88 -14.82 -2.08
N ARG A 18 35.33 -15.31 -3.24
CA ARG A 18 34.57 -15.26 -4.50
C ARG A 18 33.23 -16.00 -4.41
N SER A 19 33.22 -17.19 -3.80
CA SER A 19 31.98 -17.95 -3.60
C SER A 19 31.00 -17.26 -2.65
N MET A 20 31.50 -16.65 -1.56
CA MET A 20 30.64 -15.90 -0.63
C MET A 20 30.08 -14.64 -1.29
N LEU A 21 30.90 -13.96 -2.10
CA LEU A 21 30.49 -12.77 -2.83
C LEU A 21 29.37 -13.09 -3.84
N GLU A 22 29.53 -14.16 -4.62
CA GLU A 22 28.50 -14.65 -5.56
C GLU A 22 27.18 -15.01 -4.85
N GLU A 23 27.25 -15.67 -3.69
CA GLU A 23 26.06 -15.97 -2.88
C GLU A 23 25.36 -14.69 -2.40
N GLN A 24 26.12 -13.71 -1.89
CA GLN A 24 25.55 -12.45 -1.41
C GLN A 24 24.95 -11.61 -2.56
N GLU A 25 25.61 -11.56 -3.72
CA GLU A 25 25.06 -10.92 -4.91
C GLU A 25 23.73 -11.57 -5.32
N SER A 26 23.66 -12.90 -5.37
CA SER A 26 22.41 -13.62 -5.66
C SER A 26 21.30 -13.33 -4.65
N GLN A 27 21.64 -13.22 -3.36
CA GLN A 27 20.67 -12.87 -2.31
C GLN A 27 20.15 -11.42 -2.47
N ILE A 28 21.01 -10.49 -2.87
CA ILE A 28 20.64 -9.09 -3.14
C ILE A 28 19.71 -9.02 -4.35
N GLU A 29 20.04 -9.68 -5.46
CA GLU A 29 19.18 -9.75 -6.65
C GLU A 29 17.80 -10.33 -6.32
N LEU A 30 17.75 -11.40 -5.52
CA LEU A 30 16.51 -11.99 -5.05
C LEU A 30 15.69 -11.02 -4.19
N LEU A 31 16.35 -10.26 -3.32
CA LEU A 31 15.71 -9.25 -2.48
C LEU A 31 15.12 -8.13 -3.33
N GLU A 32 15.88 -7.59 -4.29
CA GLU A 32 15.45 -6.55 -5.21
C GLU A 32 14.19 -6.99 -5.98
N HIS A 33 14.22 -8.19 -6.57
CA HIS A 33 13.07 -8.73 -7.29
C HIS A 33 11.81 -8.86 -6.41
N LYS A 34 11.98 -9.27 -5.15
CA LYS A 34 10.85 -9.35 -4.20
C LYS A 34 10.32 -7.97 -3.85
N LEU A 35 11.18 -6.99 -3.63
CA LEU A 35 10.80 -5.61 -3.33
C LEU A 35 10.07 -4.95 -4.50
N GLU A 36 10.53 -5.14 -5.73
CA GLU A 36 9.84 -4.67 -6.93
C GLU A 36 8.42 -5.24 -7.03
N LYS A 37 8.26 -6.54 -6.74
CA LYS A 37 6.94 -7.18 -6.74
C LYS A 37 6.02 -6.58 -5.67
N VAL A 38 6.53 -6.31 -4.47
CA VAL A 38 5.78 -5.64 -3.39
C VAL A 38 5.36 -4.24 -3.82
N LEU A 39 6.26 -3.45 -4.39
CA LEU A 39 5.98 -2.11 -4.91
C LEU A 39 4.87 -2.15 -5.96
N LYS A 40 4.97 -3.06 -6.94
CA LYS A 40 3.99 -3.23 -8.00
C LYS A 40 2.60 -3.58 -7.45
N VAL A 41 2.52 -4.58 -6.58
CA VAL A 41 1.22 -5.02 -6.02
C VAL A 41 0.62 -3.95 -5.11
N CYS A 42 1.43 -3.29 -4.28
CA CYS A 42 0.96 -2.19 -3.45
C CYS A 42 0.43 -1.02 -4.30
N GLY A 43 1.07 -0.71 -5.43
CA GLY A 43 0.61 0.31 -6.37
C GLY A 43 -0.79 -0.01 -6.88
N LEU A 44 -1.02 -1.25 -7.32
CA LEU A 44 -2.34 -1.71 -7.77
C LEU A 44 -3.39 -1.64 -6.65
N VAL A 45 -3.03 -1.96 -5.41
CA VAL A 45 -3.92 -1.84 -4.24
C VAL A 45 -4.30 -0.37 -4.01
N VAL A 46 -3.34 0.55 -4.07
CA VAL A 46 -3.57 1.98 -3.89
C VAL A 46 -4.51 2.52 -4.98
N ASP A 47 -4.25 2.20 -6.23
CA ASP A 47 -5.03 2.72 -7.37
C ASP A 47 -6.46 2.13 -7.40
N SER A 48 -6.58 0.83 -7.15
CA SER A 48 -7.89 0.16 -7.03
C SER A 48 -8.67 0.71 -5.83
N GLY A 49 -7.99 0.94 -4.71
CA GLY A 49 -8.59 1.51 -3.50
C GLY A 49 -9.10 2.93 -3.72
N LYS A 50 -8.35 3.79 -4.41
CA LYS A 50 -8.80 5.15 -4.78
C LYS A 50 -10.07 5.10 -5.63
N THR A 51 -10.09 4.19 -6.61
CA THR A 51 -11.27 3.97 -7.45
C THR A 51 -12.47 3.53 -6.62
N TYR A 52 -12.28 2.57 -5.71
CA TYR A 52 -13.32 2.10 -4.80
C TYR A 52 -13.87 3.22 -3.90
N VAL A 53 -13.02 4.03 -3.28
CA VAL A 53 -13.44 5.19 -2.46
C VAL A 53 -14.26 6.19 -3.29
N GLY A 54 -13.87 6.42 -4.55
CA GLY A 54 -14.63 7.25 -5.49
C GLY A 54 -16.03 6.70 -5.75
N GLN A 55 -16.13 5.40 -6.07
CA GLN A 55 -17.41 4.72 -6.30
C GLN A 55 -18.28 4.71 -5.04
N GLN A 56 -17.68 4.52 -3.87
CA GLN A 56 -18.38 4.53 -2.59
C GLN A 56 -18.93 5.92 -2.24
N SER A 57 -18.19 6.98 -2.58
CA SER A 57 -18.68 8.35 -2.46
C SER A 57 -19.87 8.61 -3.39
N LEU A 58 -19.80 8.14 -4.64
CA LEU A 58 -20.92 8.23 -5.57
C LEU A 58 -22.15 7.48 -5.04
N PHE A 59 -21.96 6.28 -4.51
CA PHE A 59 -23.03 5.50 -3.89
C PHE A 59 -23.68 6.25 -2.71
N ALA A 60 -22.89 6.85 -1.82
CA ALA A 60 -23.40 7.66 -0.72
C ALA A 60 -24.25 8.85 -1.23
N ASN A 61 -23.86 9.48 -2.35
CA ASN A 61 -24.65 10.54 -2.98
C ASN A 61 -25.98 10.00 -3.54
N THR A 62 -25.99 8.83 -4.18
CA THR A 62 -27.25 8.24 -4.67
C THR A 62 -28.23 7.90 -3.53
N LEU A 63 -27.71 7.49 -2.36
CA LEU A 63 -28.52 7.29 -1.16
C LEU A 63 -29.06 8.63 -0.62
N TRP A 64 -28.26 9.70 -0.71
CA TRP A 64 -28.72 11.04 -0.37
C TRP A 64 -29.86 11.49 -1.29
N ASP A 65 -29.75 11.28 -2.60
CA ASP A 65 -30.80 11.60 -3.56
C ASP A 65 -32.08 10.79 -3.28
N LEU A 66 -31.93 9.51 -2.97
CA LEU A 66 -33.04 8.64 -2.57
C LEU A 66 -33.75 9.16 -1.31
N SER A 67 -33.04 9.80 -0.38
CA SER A 67 -33.64 10.33 0.86
C SER A 67 -34.79 11.32 0.61
N VAL A 68 -34.79 11.99 -0.55
CA VAL A 68 -35.84 12.91 -0.98
C VAL A 68 -37.20 12.22 -1.11
N CYS A 69 -37.23 10.94 -1.47
CA CYS A 69 -38.47 10.16 -1.57
C CYS A 69 -39.13 9.94 -0.20
N PHE A 70 -38.38 10.08 0.89
CA PHE A 70 -38.83 9.78 2.25
C PHE A 70 -39.03 11.03 3.13
N ARG A 71 -39.22 12.21 2.52
CA ARG A 71 -39.38 13.50 3.23
C ARG A 71 -40.50 13.52 4.28
N HIS A 72 -41.54 12.71 4.11
CA HIS A 72 -42.66 12.60 5.05
C HIS A 72 -42.51 11.41 6.02
N GLN A 73 -41.37 10.71 6.00
CA GLN A 73 -41.08 9.54 6.82
C GLN A 73 -39.79 9.79 7.62
N PRO A 74 -39.88 10.53 8.75
CA PRO A 74 -38.69 10.95 9.51
C PRO A 74 -37.84 9.78 10.02
N ASP A 75 -38.47 8.66 10.41
CA ASP A 75 -37.75 7.47 10.87
C ASP A 75 -36.92 6.79 9.78
N THR A 76 -37.45 6.76 8.55
CA THR A 76 -36.74 6.21 7.38
C THR A 76 -35.59 7.12 6.99
N MET A 77 -35.83 8.43 6.93
CA MET A 77 -34.81 9.43 6.63
C MET A 77 -33.66 9.41 7.65
N SER A 78 -33.98 9.28 8.95
CA SER A 78 -32.98 9.16 10.01
C SER A 78 -32.08 7.92 9.83
N ARG A 79 -32.67 6.75 9.52
CA ARG A 79 -31.92 5.52 9.26
C ARG A 79 -31.02 5.62 8.02
N LEU A 80 -31.53 6.21 6.95
CA LEU A 80 -30.79 6.42 5.71
C LEU A 80 -29.61 7.40 5.91
N ASN A 81 -29.83 8.49 6.65
CA ASN A 81 -28.77 9.43 7.00
C ASN A 81 -27.65 8.78 7.82
N LYS A 82 -27.99 7.92 8.79
CA LYS A 82 -27.00 7.15 9.56
C LYS A 82 -26.16 6.23 8.65
N LEU A 83 -26.79 5.58 7.67
CA LEU A 83 -26.09 4.76 6.68
C LEU A 83 -25.12 5.61 5.84
N ILE A 84 -25.57 6.76 5.33
CA ILE A 84 -24.73 7.68 4.55
C ILE A 84 -23.53 8.14 5.38
N GLN A 85 -23.75 8.53 6.64
CA GLN A 85 -22.68 8.94 7.55
C GLN A 85 -21.66 7.83 7.78
N ALA A 86 -22.12 6.59 8.00
CA ALA A 86 -21.24 5.44 8.18
C ALA A 86 -20.38 5.18 6.92
N LEU A 87 -20.97 5.30 5.72
CA LEU A 87 -20.23 5.17 4.46
C LEU A 87 -19.18 6.28 4.27
N GLN A 88 -19.53 7.52 4.63
CA GLN A 88 -18.60 8.65 4.58
C GLN A 88 -17.45 8.48 5.57
N GLU A 89 -17.71 7.97 6.77
CA GLU A 89 -16.68 7.67 7.77
C GLU A 89 -15.76 6.54 7.28
N MET A 90 -16.32 5.48 6.71
CA MET A 90 -15.54 4.40 6.12
C MET A 90 -14.63 4.88 4.97
N ASN A 91 -15.10 5.82 4.15
CA ASN A 91 -14.28 6.45 3.10
C ASN A 91 -13.09 7.22 3.67
N LYS A 92 -13.25 7.89 4.83
CA LYS A 92 -12.13 8.59 5.48
C LYS A 92 -11.05 7.60 5.91
N PHE A 93 -11.44 6.52 6.59
CA PHE A 93 -10.48 5.49 7.02
C PHE A 93 -9.79 4.80 5.83
N HIS A 94 -10.52 4.48 4.76
CA HIS A 94 -9.91 3.94 3.54
C HIS A 94 -8.91 4.93 2.93
N THR A 95 -9.28 6.22 2.82
CA THR A 95 -8.37 7.24 2.29
C THR A 95 -7.09 7.34 3.11
N MET A 96 -7.19 7.33 4.45
CA MET A 96 -6.03 7.33 5.34
C MET A 96 -5.14 6.10 5.14
N LEU A 97 -5.74 4.92 5.02
CA LEU A 97 -5.01 3.67 4.77
C LEU A 97 -4.25 3.72 3.45
N LEU A 98 -4.91 4.14 2.37
CA LEU A 98 -4.30 4.21 1.04
C LEU A 98 -3.15 5.22 0.99
N ASP A 99 -3.30 6.35 1.68
CA ASP A 99 -2.28 7.39 1.79
C ASP A 99 -1.07 6.90 2.60
N GLN A 100 -1.30 6.18 3.70
CA GLN A 100 -0.22 5.51 4.44
C GLN A 100 0.48 4.43 3.62
N ALA A 101 -0.25 3.59 2.88
CA ALA A 101 0.35 2.59 1.99
C ALA A 101 1.20 3.27 0.90
N SER A 102 0.70 4.33 0.29
CA SER A 102 1.44 5.09 -0.73
C SER A 102 2.72 5.73 -0.18
N ARG A 103 2.70 6.28 1.03
CA ARG A 103 3.90 6.90 1.61
C ARG A 103 4.89 5.87 2.14
N THR A 104 4.42 4.94 2.98
CA THR A 104 5.31 4.04 3.71
C THR A 104 5.85 2.93 2.82
N ILE A 105 5.02 2.40 1.92
CA ILE A 105 5.44 1.28 1.07
C ILE A 105 5.96 1.83 -0.25
N LEU A 106 5.15 2.55 -1.01
CA LEU A 106 5.58 2.98 -2.35
C LEU A 106 6.74 3.96 -2.29
N LYS A 107 6.61 5.07 -1.56
CA LYS A 107 7.67 6.09 -1.53
C LYS A 107 8.94 5.57 -0.83
N ASN A 108 8.85 5.06 0.40
CA ASN A 108 10.07 4.69 1.13
C ASN A 108 10.79 3.47 0.53
N LEU A 109 10.07 2.44 0.07
CA LEU A 109 10.74 1.31 -0.57
C LEU A 109 11.27 1.67 -1.97
N THR A 110 10.61 2.58 -2.69
CA THR A 110 11.18 3.07 -3.97
C THR A 110 12.48 3.82 -3.72
N ILE A 111 12.55 4.65 -2.68
CA ILE A 111 13.79 5.32 -2.27
C ILE A 111 14.83 4.26 -1.93
N PHE A 112 14.53 3.32 -1.02
CA PHE A 112 15.48 2.27 -0.61
C PHE A 112 16.04 1.42 -1.76
N VAL A 113 15.23 1.16 -2.81
CA VAL A 113 15.66 0.36 -3.96
C VAL A 113 16.46 1.19 -4.98
N LYS A 114 16.20 2.50 -5.09
CA LYS A 114 16.76 3.35 -6.15
C LYS A 114 17.85 4.32 -5.70
N GLU A 115 17.84 4.70 -4.43
CA GLU A 115 18.75 5.66 -3.78
C GLU A 115 19.57 4.96 -2.69
#